data_AF-A0A101IQQ4-F1
#
_entry.id   AF-A0A101IQQ4-F1
#
_cell.length_a   1.000
_cell.length_b   1.000
_cell.length_c   1.000
_cell.angle_alpha   90.00
_cell.angle_beta   90.00
_cell.angle_gamma   90.00
#
_symmetry.space_group_name_H-M   'P 1'
#
loop_
_entity.id
_entity.type
_entity.pdbx_description
1 polymer ?
#
loop_
_entity_poly.entity_id
_entity_poly.type
_entity_poly.pdbx_seq_one_letter_code
_entity_poly.pdbx_strand_id
1 'polypeptide(L)'
;VAEATPHICHMQPGGPHSMLALHRAGGIPAVLKMLERYLDDAPTVSGRSILEIAKNARVADPEVIRTADAPVSPAGGLKIVRGSLAPDGAVVKCAAVPAAMWRHQGPARVFDGEAAAMEAILHREIMEGDVVVIRYEGPRGGPGMPEMLSPTSAMMGLGYARVALVTDGRFSGGTRGPCIGHIAPEAAVGGPIALVEDGDEIVIDLYEKRLDLAVDAETLEERRRAWKPPARCLTGVLARYARTVEQANLGAVQR
;
A
#
# COMPACT_ATOMS: atom_id res chain seq x y z
N VAL A 1 14.37 0.58 -8.83
CA VAL A 1 13.75 1.88 -9.15
C VAL A 1 13.47 2.69 -7.89
N ALA A 2 12.45 2.36 -7.07
CA ALA A 2 12.05 3.19 -5.93
C ALA A 2 13.17 3.60 -4.96
N GLU A 3 14.13 2.73 -4.68
CA GLU A 3 15.25 3.06 -3.77
C GLU A 3 16.30 3.99 -4.39
N ALA A 4 16.45 3.94 -5.72
CA ALA A 4 17.42 4.74 -6.44
C ALA A 4 16.84 6.08 -6.87
N THR A 5 15.52 6.18 -7.03
CA THR A 5 14.84 7.39 -7.55
C THR A 5 14.36 8.26 -6.39
N PRO A 6 14.82 9.52 -6.27
CA PRO A 6 14.40 10.41 -5.19
C PRO A 6 12.93 10.85 -5.34
N HIS A 7 12.28 11.09 -4.21
CA HIS A 7 10.95 11.69 -4.17
C HIS A 7 11.08 13.21 -4.21
N ILE A 8 10.72 13.83 -5.34
CA ILE A 8 10.97 15.26 -5.57
C ILE A 8 9.72 16.16 -5.53
N CYS A 9 8.52 15.59 -5.45
CA CYS A 9 7.26 16.36 -5.44
C CYS A 9 6.40 15.95 -4.23
N HIS A 10 6.29 16.80 -3.21
CA HIS A 10 5.50 16.50 -2.02
C HIS A 10 4.01 16.80 -2.26
N MET A 11 3.34 15.90 -2.97
CA MET A 11 1.95 16.08 -3.42
C MET A 11 0.94 15.61 -2.38
N GLN A 12 -0.24 16.23 -2.39
CA GLN A 12 -1.42 15.69 -1.71
C GLN A 12 -1.67 14.24 -2.16
N PRO A 13 -2.08 13.33 -1.25
CA PRO A 13 -2.48 13.61 0.12
C PRO A 13 -1.31 13.74 1.12
N GLY A 14 -0.10 13.29 0.82
CA GLY A 14 1.01 13.28 1.79
C GLY A 14 1.59 14.66 2.08
N GLY A 15 1.61 15.52 1.06
CA GLY A 15 2.19 16.87 1.12
C GLY A 15 1.21 18.00 0.86
N PRO A 16 1.72 19.25 0.81
CA PRO A 16 0.88 20.44 0.75
C PRO A 16 0.42 20.81 -0.67
N HIS A 17 1.03 20.24 -1.72
CA HIS A 17 0.81 20.70 -3.10
C HIS A 17 -0.27 19.92 -3.85
N SER A 18 -1.10 20.62 -4.62
CA SER A 18 -2.15 20.02 -5.46
C SER A 18 -1.66 19.78 -6.89
N MET A 19 -2.41 19.00 -7.68
CA MET A 19 -2.12 18.80 -9.10
C MET A 19 -2.09 20.10 -9.92
N LEU A 20 -2.88 21.11 -9.53
CA LEU A 20 -2.83 22.43 -10.17
C LEU A 20 -1.50 23.15 -9.89
N ALA A 21 -0.98 23.04 -8.66
CA ALA A 21 0.33 23.57 -8.32
C ALA A 21 1.43 22.87 -9.14
N LEU A 22 1.37 21.53 -9.27
CA LEU A 22 2.30 20.78 -10.12
C LEU A 22 2.26 21.23 -11.58
N HIS A 23 1.06 21.41 -12.14
CA HIS A 23 0.90 21.91 -13.50
C HIS A 23 1.53 23.29 -13.68
N ARG A 24 1.26 24.23 -12.75
CA ARG A 24 1.83 25.58 -12.76
C ARG A 24 3.34 25.59 -12.58
N ALA A 25 3.89 24.62 -11.86
CA ALA A 25 5.33 24.44 -11.65
C ALA A 25 6.07 23.89 -12.88
N GLY A 26 5.35 23.50 -13.94
CA GLY A 26 5.92 22.94 -15.18
C GLY A 26 5.43 21.53 -15.53
N GLY A 27 4.62 20.92 -14.65
CA GLY A 27 3.97 19.64 -14.88
C GLY A 27 4.93 18.46 -14.97
N ILE A 28 4.45 17.36 -15.56
CA ILE A 28 5.22 16.12 -15.72
C ILE A 28 6.52 16.33 -16.53
N PRO A 29 6.58 17.14 -17.60
CA PRO A 29 7.85 17.41 -18.30
C PRO A 29 8.93 17.97 -17.37
N ALA A 30 8.57 18.85 -16.43
CA ALA A 30 9.51 19.40 -15.44
C ALA A 30 9.98 18.34 -14.43
N VAL A 31 9.09 17.41 -14.03
CA VAL A 31 9.46 16.25 -13.21
C VAL A 31 10.47 15.36 -13.95
N LEU A 32 10.22 15.07 -15.23
CA LEU A 32 11.14 14.29 -16.07
C LEU A 32 12.50 14.99 -16.17
N LYS A 33 12.53 16.32 -16.34
CA LYS A 33 13.76 17.11 -16.35
C LYS A 33 14.55 17.01 -15.05
N MET A 34 13.88 17.11 -13.89
CA MET A 34 14.56 17.00 -12.60
C MET A 34 15.06 15.57 -12.30
N LEU A 35 14.48 14.56 -12.97
CA LEU A 35 14.87 13.16 -12.84
C LEU A 35 15.68 12.64 -14.03
N GLU A 36 16.19 13.50 -14.91
CA GLU A 36 16.81 13.10 -16.19
C GLU A 36 17.84 11.97 -16.05
N ARG A 37 18.70 12.03 -15.01
CA ARG A 37 19.73 11.01 -14.72
C ARG A 37 19.19 9.65 -14.22
N TYR A 38 17.89 9.53 -13.99
CA TYR A 38 17.19 8.33 -13.53
C TYR A 38 16.23 7.78 -14.60
N LEU A 39 16.20 8.37 -15.79
CA LEU A 39 15.32 7.97 -16.88
C LEU A 39 16.11 7.18 -17.94
N ASP A 40 15.51 6.08 -18.40
CA ASP A 40 15.90 5.46 -19.66
C ASP A 40 15.24 6.24 -20.80
N ASP A 41 15.97 6.50 -21.89
CA ASP A 41 15.37 7.16 -23.05
C ASP A 41 14.47 6.20 -23.82
N ALA A 42 13.28 6.65 -24.17
CA ALA A 42 12.27 5.84 -24.84
C ALA A 42 11.39 6.67 -25.78
N PRO A 43 10.90 6.09 -26.89
CA PRO A 43 9.98 6.78 -27.79
C PRO A 43 8.62 7.02 -27.12
N THR A 44 7.95 8.12 -27.48
CA THR A 44 6.59 8.43 -27.02
C THR A 44 5.62 8.55 -28.19
N VAL A 45 4.32 8.57 -27.89
CA VAL A 45 3.25 8.77 -28.88
C VAL A 45 3.31 10.12 -29.60
N SER A 46 4.09 11.08 -29.10
CA SER A 46 4.29 12.39 -29.75
C SER A 46 5.36 12.35 -30.85
N GLY A 47 6.07 11.23 -30.99
CA GLY A 47 7.24 11.10 -31.88
C GLY A 47 8.54 11.62 -31.28
N ARG A 48 8.49 12.31 -30.13
CA ARG A 48 9.67 12.71 -29.35
C ARG A 48 10.07 11.67 -28.32
N SER A 49 11.34 11.62 -27.95
CA SER A 49 11.81 10.77 -26.85
C SER A 49 11.50 11.37 -25.47
N ILE A 50 11.56 10.55 -24.42
CA ILE A 50 11.39 11.02 -23.03
C ILE A 50 12.46 12.05 -22.65
N LEU A 51 13.72 11.84 -23.03
CA LEU A 51 14.79 12.80 -22.75
C LEU A 51 14.64 14.08 -23.56
N GLU A 52 14.13 14.03 -24.79
CA GLU A 52 13.80 15.24 -25.55
C GLU A 52 12.71 16.08 -24.88
N ILE A 53 11.67 15.43 -24.33
CA ILE A 53 10.61 16.09 -23.58
C ILE A 53 11.19 16.73 -22.30
N ALA A 54 12.00 15.97 -21.55
CA ALA A 54 12.65 16.42 -20.32
C ALA A 54 13.54 17.65 -20.57
N LYS A 55 14.45 17.57 -21.55
CA LYS A 55 15.41 18.64 -21.87
C LYS A 55 14.73 19.97 -22.15
N ASN A 56 13.62 19.94 -22.91
CA ASN A 56 12.87 21.13 -23.33
C ASN A 56 11.89 21.66 -22.26
N ALA A 57 11.72 20.97 -21.14
CA ALA A 57 10.78 21.40 -20.11
C ALA A 57 11.26 22.64 -19.34
N ARG A 58 10.28 23.47 -18.94
CA ARG A 58 10.48 24.59 -18.01
C ARG A 58 10.10 24.16 -16.60
N VAL A 59 10.99 24.40 -15.65
CA VAL A 59 10.71 24.26 -14.21
C VAL A 59 10.44 25.66 -13.67
N ALA A 60 9.22 25.89 -13.20
CA ALA A 60 8.76 27.22 -12.80
C ALA A 60 8.74 27.43 -11.28
N ASP A 61 8.66 26.34 -10.50
CA ASP A 61 8.58 26.41 -9.05
C ASP A 61 9.36 25.24 -8.39
N PRO A 62 10.57 25.50 -7.84
CA PRO A 62 11.40 24.47 -7.22
C PRO A 62 10.93 24.03 -5.82
N GLU A 63 9.97 24.72 -5.21
CA GLU A 63 9.34 24.27 -3.96
C GLU A 63 8.34 23.13 -4.25
N VAL A 64 7.65 23.20 -5.39
CA VAL A 64 6.70 22.18 -5.84
C VAL A 64 7.43 20.99 -6.51
N ILE A 65 8.43 21.28 -7.36
CA ILE A 65 9.22 20.28 -8.07
C ILE A 65 10.69 20.47 -7.69
N ARG A 66 11.14 19.72 -6.68
CA ARG A 66 12.52 19.83 -6.16
C ARG A 66 13.52 19.17 -7.12
N THR A 67 14.80 19.47 -6.92
CA THR A 67 15.88 18.79 -7.64
C THR A 67 16.16 17.42 -7.05
N ALA A 68 16.81 16.55 -7.82
CA ALA A 68 17.27 15.27 -7.31
C ALA A 68 18.37 15.36 -6.24
N ASP A 69 19.07 16.49 -6.15
CA ASP A 69 20.12 16.74 -5.16
C ASP A 69 19.58 17.33 -3.85
N ALA A 70 18.38 17.94 -3.89
CA ALA A 70 17.66 18.43 -2.72
C ALA A 70 16.22 17.90 -2.68
N PRO A 71 16.02 16.56 -2.66
CA PRO A 71 14.70 15.97 -2.78
C PRO A 71 13.90 16.07 -1.48
N VAL A 72 12.60 15.78 -1.53
CA VAL A 72 11.75 15.63 -0.34
C VAL A 72 12.22 14.42 0.49
N SER A 73 12.56 13.33 -0.20
CA SER A 73 13.17 12.12 0.39
C SER A 73 14.16 11.53 -0.60
N PRO A 74 15.29 10.96 -0.13
CA PRO A 74 16.31 10.37 -0.99
C PRO A 74 15.83 9.11 -1.73
N ALA A 75 14.75 8.49 -1.26
CA ALA A 75 14.10 7.35 -1.91
C ALA A 75 12.64 7.66 -2.24
N GLY A 76 12.12 6.92 -3.22
CA GLY A 76 10.74 6.98 -3.69
C GLY A 76 9.73 6.63 -2.61
N GLY A 77 8.48 7.09 -2.80
CA GLY A 77 7.44 7.02 -1.79
C GLY A 77 6.76 5.67 -1.62
N LEU A 78 7.18 4.64 -2.35
CA LEU A 78 6.66 3.27 -2.26
C LEU A 78 7.75 2.33 -1.79
N LYS A 79 7.40 1.39 -0.90
CA LYS A 79 8.24 0.28 -0.50
C LYS A 79 7.48 -1.03 -0.68
N ILE A 80 8.23 -2.07 -1.06
CA ILE A 80 7.77 -3.45 -0.99
C ILE A 80 8.30 -4.02 0.32
N VAL A 81 7.41 -4.54 1.16
CA VAL A 81 7.75 -5.27 2.39
C VAL A 81 7.47 -6.75 2.21
N ARG A 82 8.24 -7.60 2.88
CA ARG A 82 8.11 -9.06 2.89
C ARG A 82 8.31 -9.60 4.29
N GLY A 83 7.86 -10.81 4.53
CA GLY A 83 8.08 -11.49 5.82
C GLY A 83 7.09 -12.61 6.00
N SER A 84 6.99 -13.17 7.21
CA SER A 84 6.13 -14.32 7.47
C SER A 84 4.64 -14.02 7.21
N LEU A 85 4.19 -12.76 7.32
CA LEU A 85 2.81 -12.37 7.03
C LEU A 85 2.54 -12.14 5.53
N ALA A 86 3.55 -11.71 4.76
CA ALA A 86 3.45 -11.42 3.32
C ALA A 86 4.66 -12.00 2.55
N PRO A 87 4.70 -13.34 2.35
CA PRO A 87 5.87 -14.00 1.76
C PRO A 87 6.10 -13.60 0.30
N ASP A 88 5.03 -13.36 -0.48
CA ASP A 88 5.15 -12.87 -1.86
C ASP A 88 5.24 -11.35 -1.95
N GLY A 89 5.03 -10.68 -0.82
CA GLY A 89 5.20 -9.25 -0.61
C GLY A 89 3.90 -8.48 -0.41
N ALA A 90 4.07 -7.25 0.02
CA ALA A 90 3.02 -6.26 0.21
C ALA A 90 3.56 -4.86 -0.10
N VAL A 91 2.67 -3.89 -0.29
CA VAL A 91 3.02 -2.53 -0.72
C VAL A 91 2.63 -1.52 0.35
N VAL A 92 3.54 -0.59 0.65
CA VAL A 92 3.28 0.55 1.52
C VAL A 92 3.72 1.85 0.87
N LYS A 93 2.89 2.89 0.98
CA LYS A 93 3.25 4.25 0.58
C LYS A 93 4.01 4.94 1.71
N CYS A 94 5.28 4.59 1.88
CA CYS A 94 6.13 5.09 2.97
C CYS A 94 6.29 6.61 2.99
N ALA A 95 6.10 7.32 1.86
CA ALA A 95 6.09 8.78 1.84
C ALA A 95 4.94 9.42 2.64
N ALA A 96 3.89 8.66 2.94
CA ALA A 96 2.78 9.11 3.78
C ALA A 96 2.76 8.46 5.18
N VAL A 97 3.85 7.78 5.56
CA VAL A 97 4.00 7.16 6.89
C VAL A 97 4.90 8.04 7.75
N PRO A 98 4.42 8.53 8.92
CA PRO A 98 5.25 9.28 9.86
C PRO A 98 6.47 8.46 10.30
N ALA A 99 7.65 9.08 10.45
CA ALA A 99 8.89 8.38 10.81
C ALA A 99 8.76 7.56 12.11
N ALA A 100 7.96 8.02 13.07
CA ALA A 100 7.66 7.33 14.32
C ALA A 100 6.93 5.99 14.14
N MET A 101 6.29 5.76 12.97
CA MET A 101 5.58 4.53 12.62
C MET A 101 6.35 3.66 11.62
N TRP A 102 7.62 3.99 11.30
CA TRP A 102 8.44 3.15 10.43
C TRP A 102 8.87 1.85 11.11
N ARG A 103 8.86 1.82 12.44
CA ARG A 103 8.92 0.61 13.25
C ARG A 103 7.68 0.58 14.12
N HIS A 104 6.86 -0.43 13.94
CA HIS A 104 5.64 -0.62 14.71
C HIS A 104 5.48 -2.10 15.03
N GLN A 105 5.10 -2.37 16.26
CA GLN A 105 4.83 -3.72 16.75
C GLN A 105 3.64 -3.62 17.69
N GLY A 106 2.67 -4.51 17.50
CA GLY A 106 1.47 -4.51 18.33
C GLY A 106 0.52 -5.66 18.03
N PRO A 107 -0.50 -5.82 18.88
CA PRO A 107 -1.46 -6.90 18.75
C PRO A 107 -2.37 -6.69 17.54
N ALA A 108 -2.71 -7.80 16.88
CA ALA A 108 -3.64 -7.83 15.78
C ALA A 108 -5.08 -7.60 16.27
N ARG A 109 -5.82 -6.77 15.54
CA ARG A 109 -7.29 -6.68 15.60
C ARG A 109 -7.85 -7.12 14.26
N VAL A 110 -8.42 -8.32 14.21
CA VAL A 110 -8.69 -9.04 12.96
C VAL A 110 -10.14 -8.91 12.54
N PHE A 111 -10.35 -8.55 11.27
CA PHE A 111 -11.66 -8.34 10.69
C PHE A 111 -11.79 -9.05 9.34
N ASP A 112 -12.90 -9.76 9.18
CA ASP A 112 -13.29 -10.41 7.93
C ASP A 112 -14.13 -9.42 7.11
N GLY A 113 -13.44 -8.56 6.37
CA GLY A 113 -14.03 -7.53 5.52
C GLY A 113 -14.05 -6.12 6.11
N GLU A 114 -14.16 -5.12 5.22
CA GLU A 114 -14.06 -3.70 5.54
C GLU A 114 -15.15 -3.22 6.51
N ALA A 115 -16.38 -3.72 6.38
CA ALA A 115 -17.52 -3.25 7.15
C ALA A 115 -17.36 -3.47 8.66
N ALA A 116 -16.88 -4.65 9.07
CA ALA A 116 -16.65 -4.96 10.48
C ALA A 116 -15.51 -4.12 11.06
N ALA A 117 -14.43 -3.93 10.31
CA ALA A 117 -13.33 -3.07 10.72
C ALA A 117 -13.80 -1.61 10.90
N MET A 118 -14.61 -1.11 9.97
CA MET A 118 -15.17 0.24 10.03
C MET A 118 -16.04 0.42 11.27
N GLU A 119 -16.88 -0.56 11.60
CA GLU A 119 -17.73 -0.54 12.79
C GLU A 119 -16.89 -0.44 14.07
N ALA A 120 -15.88 -1.30 14.22
CA ALA A 120 -14.98 -1.27 15.37
C ALA A 120 -14.20 0.05 15.50
N ILE A 121 -13.73 0.62 14.38
CA ILE A 121 -13.04 1.92 14.36
C ILE A 121 -13.99 3.03 14.86
N LEU A 122 -15.22 3.09 14.33
CA LEU A 122 -16.20 4.11 14.67
C LEU A 122 -16.67 4.01 16.12
N HIS A 123 -16.79 2.79 16.66
CA HIS A 123 -17.15 2.54 18.06
C HIS A 123 -15.96 2.67 19.03
N ARG A 124 -14.77 3.04 18.54
CA ARG A 124 -13.53 3.18 19.35
C ARG A 124 -13.12 1.90 20.07
N GLU A 125 -13.28 0.77 19.38
CA GLU A 125 -12.85 -0.55 19.86
C GLU A 125 -11.41 -0.89 19.46
N ILE A 126 -10.73 0.04 18.77
CA ILE A 126 -9.31 -0.04 18.41
C ILE A 126 -8.51 0.78 19.41
N MET A 127 -7.35 0.26 19.82
CA MET A 127 -6.45 0.89 20.77
C MET A 127 -5.20 1.42 20.09
N GLU A 128 -4.60 2.47 20.66
CA GLU A 128 -3.28 2.94 20.20
C GLU A 128 -2.24 1.84 20.40
N GLY A 129 -1.48 1.53 19.35
CA GLY A 129 -0.59 0.38 19.31
C GLY A 129 -1.08 -0.76 18.42
N ASP A 130 -2.39 -0.84 18.15
CA ASP A 130 -2.96 -1.98 17.42
C ASP A 130 -2.50 -2.05 15.96
N VAL A 131 -2.54 -3.27 15.43
CA VAL A 131 -2.46 -3.55 14.00
C VAL A 131 -3.81 -4.07 13.53
N VAL A 132 -4.57 -3.23 12.86
CA VAL A 132 -5.86 -3.60 12.27
C VAL A 132 -5.60 -4.46 11.02
N VAL A 133 -6.11 -5.69 11.04
CA VAL A 133 -5.97 -6.66 9.96
C VAL A 133 -7.33 -6.81 9.27
N ILE A 134 -7.43 -6.37 8.01
CA ILE A 134 -8.65 -6.55 7.21
C ILE A 134 -8.35 -7.60 6.15
N ARG A 135 -8.98 -8.77 6.26
CA ARG A 135 -8.74 -9.90 5.37
C ARG A 135 -9.95 -10.25 4.52
N TYR A 136 -9.71 -11.03 3.47
CA TYR A 136 -10.70 -11.42 2.46
C TYR A 136 -11.17 -10.24 1.59
N GLU A 137 -10.31 -9.23 1.42
CA GLU A 137 -10.53 -8.10 0.52
C GLU A 137 -9.58 -8.14 -0.68
N GLY A 138 -8.86 -9.25 -0.87
CA GLY A 138 -7.99 -9.46 -2.02
C GLY A 138 -8.72 -9.72 -3.35
N PRO A 139 -7.97 -10.01 -4.44
CA PRO A 139 -8.54 -10.27 -5.76
C PRO A 139 -9.67 -11.31 -5.76
N ARG A 140 -9.46 -12.49 -5.16
CA ARG A 140 -10.48 -13.54 -5.09
C ARG A 140 -11.40 -13.35 -3.89
N GLY A 141 -10.85 -12.87 -2.79
CA GLY A 141 -11.54 -12.70 -1.51
C GLY A 141 -12.65 -11.68 -1.58
N GLY A 142 -12.37 -10.47 -2.10
CA GLY A 142 -13.28 -9.32 -2.10
C GLY A 142 -14.62 -9.54 -2.81
N PRO A 143 -14.68 -10.26 -3.94
CA PRO A 143 -13.69 -10.30 -5.03
C PRO A 143 -13.53 -8.94 -5.72
N GLY A 144 -12.47 -8.78 -6.51
CA GLY A 144 -12.21 -7.54 -7.26
C GLY A 144 -11.26 -6.58 -6.56
N MET A 145 -10.73 -6.97 -5.40
CA MET A 145 -9.78 -6.18 -4.62
C MET A 145 -10.29 -4.74 -4.39
N PRO A 146 -11.39 -4.54 -3.64
CA PRO A 146 -11.99 -3.22 -3.44
C PRO A 146 -11.02 -2.23 -2.78
N GLU A 147 -11.24 -0.95 -3.04
CA GLU A 147 -10.47 0.14 -2.44
C GLU A 147 -10.99 0.49 -1.05
N MET A 148 -10.11 0.47 -0.05
CA MET A 148 -10.43 0.89 1.32
C MET A 148 -9.91 2.30 1.60
N LEU A 149 -10.75 3.32 1.37
CA LEU A 149 -10.47 4.69 1.85
C LEU A 149 -11.09 4.94 3.23
N SER A 150 -12.27 4.35 3.48
CA SER A 150 -13.13 4.70 4.61
C SER A 150 -12.49 4.39 5.97
N PRO A 151 -11.95 3.18 6.24
CA PRO A 151 -11.27 2.88 7.50
C PRO A 151 -10.11 3.82 7.78
N THR A 152 -9.29 4.10 6.76
CA THR A 152 -8.11 4.96 6.90
C THR A 152 -8.50 6.40 7.23
N SER A 153 -9.58 6.89 6.61
CA SER A 153 -10.10 8.25 6.85
C SER A 153 -10.76 8.36 8.23
N ALA A 154 -11.50 7.33 8.65
CA ALA A 154 -12.12 7.29 9.96
C ALA A 154 -11.08 7.27 11.09
N MET A 155 -10.03 6.44 10.97
CA MET A 155 -8.96 6.41 11.96
C MET A 155 -8.27 7.78 12.11
N MET A 156 -7.95 8.41 10.98
CA MET A 156 -7.40 9.77 10.97
C MET A 156 -8.34 10.79 11.61
N GLY A 157 -9.63 10.76 11.25
CA GLY A 157 -10.63 11.70 11.76
C GLY A 157 -10.89 11.54 13.26
N LEU A 158 -10.74 10.33 13.79
CA LEU A 158 -10.87 10.03 15.22
C LEU A 158 -9.59 10.30 16.03
N GLY A 159 -8.49 10.63 15.33
CA GLY A 159 -7.23 11.05 15.94
C GLY A 159 -6.27 9.91 16.30
N TYR A 160 -6.45 8.71 15.75
CA TYR A 160 -5.49 7.62 15.97
C TYR A 160 -4.13 7.97 15.38
N ALA A 161 -3.08 7.90 16.19
CA ALA A 161 -1.73 8.30 15.81
C ALA A 161 -0.79 7.11 15.62
N ARG A 162 -1.03 6.01 16.34
CA ARG A 162 -0.17 4.82 16.41
C ARG A 162 -0.93 3.53 16.14
N VAL A 163 -1.79 3.55 15.14
CA VAL A 163 -2.47 2.36 14.62
C VAL A 163 -1.97 2.07 13.22
N ALA A 164 -1.65 0.81 12.94
CA ALA A 164 -1.33 0.33 11.59
C ALA A 164 -2.52 -0.42 10.99
N LEU A 165 -2.63 -0.41 9.65
CA LEU A 165 -3.62 -1.19 8.93
C LEU A 165 -2.93 -2.07 7.91
N VAL A 166 -3.24 -3.37 7.93
CA VAL A 166 -2.72 -4.35 6.99
C VAL A 166 -3.88 -5.07 6.30
N THR A 167 -3.76 -5.29 4.99
CA THR A 167 -4.82 -5.95 4.22
C THR A 167 -4.31 -6.65 2.96
N ASP A 168 -5.03 -7.70 2.54
CA ASP A 168 -4.89 -8.31 1.23
C ASP A 168 -5.61 -7.53 0.11
N GLY A 169 -6.45 -6.55 0.46
CA GLY A 169 -7.06 -5.60 -0.47
C GLY A 169 -6.14 -4.43 -0.85
N ARG A 170 -6.72 -3.32 -1.33
CA ARG A 170 -5.97 -2.13 -1.77
C ARG A 170 -6.43 -0.86 -1.08
N PHE A 171 -5.54 0.13 -1.06
CA PHE A 171 -5.82 1.45 -0.53
C PHE A 171 -6.03 2.49 -1.62
N SER A 172 -6.69 3.57 -1.25
CA SER A 172 -6.80 4.74 -2.09
C SER A 172 -5.46 5.46 -2.24
N GLY A 173 -5.27 6.14 -3.37
CA GLY A 173 -4.20 7.12 -3.52
C GLY A 173 -4.21 8.18 -2.41
N GLY A 174 -5.39 8.44 -1.83
CA GLY A 174 -5.65 9.37 -0.72
C GLY A 174 -5.16 8.92 0.67
N THR A 175 -4.84 7.64 0.86
CA THR A 175 -4.51 7.08 2.18
C THR A 175 -3.23 7.68 2.77
N ARG A 176 -3.21 7.87 4.10
CA ARG A 176 -2.03 8.25 4.90
C ARG A 176 -1.85 7.27 6.07
N GLY A 177 -0.67 7.30 6.67
CA GLY A 177 -0.32 6.42 7.78
C GLY A 177 0.22 5.05 7.33
N PRO A 178 0.63 4.20 8.29
CA PRO A 178 1.19 2.87 8.05
C PRO A 178 0.12 1.89 7.58
N CYS A 179 -0.35 2.10 6.35
CA CYS A 179 -1.32 1.28 5.64
C CYS A 179 -0.58 0.39 4.62
N ILE A 180 -0.57 -0.92 4.86
CA ILE A 180 0.15 -1.92 4.07
C ILE A 180 -0.87 -2.80 3.36
N GLY A 181 -0.95 -2.66 2.03
CA GLY A 181 -1.95 -3.34 1.22
C GLY A 181 -1.30 -4.37 0.31
N HIS A 182 -2.14 -5.05 -0.47
CA HIS A 182 -1.71 -6.02 -1.47
C HIS A 182 -0.92 -7.18 -0.86
N ILE A 183 -1.21 -7.54 0.39
CA ILE A 183 -0.57 -8.70 1.03
C ILE A 183 -0.83 -9.93 0.18
N ALA A 184 0.27 -10.55 -0.26
CA ALA A 184 0.25 -11.74 -1.09
C ALA A 184 1.01 -12.90 -0.40
N PRO A 185 0.47 -14.13 -0.45
CA PRO A 185 -0.86 -14.50 -0.97
C PRO A 185 -2.02 -13.91 -0.16
N GLU A 186 -3.17 -13.67 -0.80
CA GLU A 186 -4.37 -13.16 -0.13
C GLU A 186 -4.98 -14.20 0.83
N ALA A 187 -5.89 -13.75 1.71
CA ALA A 187 -6.50 -14.64 2.69
C ALA A 187 -7.34 -15.74 2.03
N ALA A 188 -8.04 -15.42 0.94
CA ALA A 188 -8.95 -16.34 0.25
C ALA A 188 -8.25 -17.55 -0.40
N VAL A 189 -6.92 -17.50 -0.58
CA VAL A 189 -6.11 -18.62 -1.10
C VAL A 189 -5.24 -19.26 -0.01
N GLY A 190 -5.47 -18.93 1.25
CA GLY A 190 -4.75 -19.51 2.39
C GLY A 190 -3.39 -18.87 2.64
N GLY A 191 -3.19 -17.61 2.22
CA GLY A 191 -2.02 -16.84 2.61
C GLY A 191 -1.90 -16.68 4.12
N PRO A 192 -0.71 -16.35 4.67
CA PRO A 192 -0.51 -16.23 6.12
C PRO A 192 -1.47 -15.24 6.80
N ILE A 193 -1.89 -14.17 6.12
CA ILE A 193 -2.91 -13.24 6.61
C ILE A 193 -4.25 -13.91 6.96
N ALA A 194 -4.59 -15.05 6.34
CA ALA A 194 -5.78 -15.83 6.68
C ALA A 194 -5.70 -16.49 8.06
N LEU A 195 -4.50 -16.65 8.60
CA LEU A 195 -4.20 -17.40 9.82
C LEU A 195 -3.95 -16.50 11.04
N VAL A 196 -4.05 -15.18 10.85
CA VAL A 196 -3.93 -14.22 11.96
C VAL A 196 -5.16 -14.33 12.84
N GLU A 197 -4.94 -14.36 14.14
CA GLU A 197 -5.96 -14.31 15.19
C GLU A 197 -5.79 -13.03 16.03
N ASP A 198 -6.87 -12.61 16.70
CA ASP A 198 -6.82 -11.45 17.59
C ASP A 198 -5.74 -11.61 18.66
N GLY A 199 -4.96 -10.56 18.87
CA GLY A 199 -3.88 -10.53 19.85
C GLY A 199 -2.53 -11.07 19.36
N ASP A 200 -2.47 -11.72 18.19
CA ASP A 200 -1.19 -12.09 17.58
C ASP A 200 -0.34 -10.84 17.37
N GLU A 201 0.96 -10.94 17.62
CA GLU A 201 1.83 -9.79 17.46
C GLU A 201 2.32 -9.66 16.01
N ILE A 202 2.12 -8.48 15.42
CA ILE A 202 2.57 -8.16 14.05
C ILE A 202 3.70 -7.15 14.13
N VAL A 203 4.80 -7.46 13.44
CA VAL A 203 6.01 -6.63 13.38
C VAL A 203 6.13 -5.98 12.01
N ILE A 204 6.19 -4.66 12.01
CA ILE A 204 6.38 -3.81 10.82
C ILE A 204 7.73 -3.08 10.97
N ASP A 205 8.65 -3.32 10.04
CA ASP A 205 9.89 -2.54 9.93
C ASP A 205 10.11 -2.08 8.48
N LEU A 206 9.92 -0.78 8.23
CA LEU A 206 10.08 -0.18 6.90
C LEU A 206 11.55 0.12 6.53
N TYR A 207 12.46 0.09 7.50
CA TYR A 207 13.90 0.17 7.26
C TYR A 207 14.40 -1.17 6.71
N GLU A 208 14.02 -2.27 7.36
CA GLU A 208 14.38 -3.64 6.95
C GLU A 208 13.45 -4.22 5.87
N LYS A 209 12.37 -3.52 5.55
CA LYS A 209 11.30 -3.96 4.63
C LYS A 209 10.62 -5.25 5.09
N ARG A 210 10.39 -5.36 6.40
CA ARG A 210 9.83 -6.53 7.04
C ARG A 210 8.37 -6.35 7.44
N LEU A 211 7.59 -7.41 7.23
CA LEU A 211 6.23 -7.57 7.69
C LEU A 211 6.04 -9.00 8.19
N ASP A 212 6.17 -9.18 9.49
CA ASP A 212 6.20 -10.48 10.13
C ASP A 212 5.00 -10.67 11.08
N LEU A 213 4.48 -11.89 11.10
CA LEU A 213 3.58 -12.40 12.11
C LEU A 213 4.43 -13.16 13.14
N ALA A 214 4.47 -12.68 14.37
CA ALA A 214 5.27 -13.25 15.46
C ALA A 214 4.52 -14.40 16.15
N VAL A 215 4.20 -15.42 15.35
CA VAL A 215 3.61 -16.68 15.79
C VAL A 215 4.55 -17.80 15.36
N ASP A 216 4.74 -18.80 16.22
CA ASP A 216 5.61 -19.92 15.91
C ASP A 216 5.06 -20.78 14.77
N ALA A 217 5.96 -21.52 14.12
CA ALA A 217 5.61 -22.29 12.93
C ALA A 217 4.66 -23.46 13.21
N GLU A 218 4.65 -24.02 14.41
CA GLU A 218 3.78 -25.14 14.79
C GLU A 218 2.34 -24.65 14.90
N THR A 219 2.11 -23.56 15.63
CA THR A 219 0.80 -22.90 15.74
C THR A 219 0.26 -22.50 14.36
N LEU A 220 1.10 -21.92 13.49
CA LEU A 220 0.67 -21.53 12.14
C LEU A 220 0.30 -22.74 11.27
N GLU A 221 0.99 -23.86 11.41
CA GLU A 221 0.68 -25.09 10.69
C GLU A 221 -0.63 -25.72 11.19
N GLU A 222 -0.88 -25.69 12.50
CA GLU A 222 -2.17 -26.11 13.08
C GLU A 222 -3.33 -25.27 12.54
N ARG A 223 -3.20 -23.94 12.58
CA ARG A 223 -4.19 -23.02 12.03
C ARG A 223 -4.39 -23.25 10.53
N ARG A 224 -3.32 -23.51 9.78
CA ARG A 224 -3.38 -23.83 8.34
C ARG A 224 -4.16 -25.10 8.05
N ARG A 225 -4.00 -26.15 8.88
CA ARG A 225 -4.77 -27.41 8.74
C ARG A 225 -6.24 -27.24 9.07
N ALA A 226 -6.57 -26.36 10.01
CA ALA A 226 -7.94 -26.04 10.38
C ALA A 226 -8.62 -25.07 9.40
N TRP A 227 -7.83 -24.26 8.69
CA TRP A 227 -8.33 -23.21 7.81
C TRP A 227 -9.13 -23.79 6.63
N LYS A 228 -10.27 -23.15 6.37
CA LYS A 228 -11.11 -23.40 5.21
C LYS A 228 -11.42 -22.07 4.53
N PRO A 229 -11.33 -21.99 3.20
CA PRO A 229 -11.69 -20.76 2.50
C PRO A 229 -13.16 -20.41 2.76
N PRO A 230 -13.48 -19.16 3.08
CA PRO A 230 -14.86 -18.73 3.24
C PRO A 230 -15.68 -19.01 1.98
N ALA A 231 -16.87 -19.60 2.15
CA ALA A 231 -17.75 -19.87 1.04
C ALA A 231 -18.41 -18.57 0.55
N ARG A 232 -18.26 -18.25 -0.74
CA ARG A 232 -18.98 -17.14 -1.39
C ARG A 232 -19.77 -17.64 -2.60
N CYS A 233 -21.07 -17.37 -2.58
CA CYS A 233 -21.96 -17.64 -3.71
C CYS A 233 -21.82 -16.53 -4.76
N LEU A 234 -20.76 -16.61 -5.59
CA LEU A 234 -20.53 -15.67 -6.67
C LEU A 234 -21.19 -16.15 -7.97
N THR A 235 -21.83 -15.22 -8.69
CA THR A 235 -22.35 -15.45 -10.05
C THR A 235 -21.86 -14.36 -11.02
N GLY A 236 -22.08 -14.56 -12.31
CA GLY A 236 -21.77 -13.56 -13.35
C GLY A 236 -20.29 -13.20 -13.44
N VAL A 237 -20.02 -11.90 -13.63
CA VAL A 237 -18.67 -11.38 -13.92
C VAL A 237 -17.68 -11.58 -12.76
N LEU A 238 -18.14 -11.43 -11.52
CA LEU A 238 -17.29 -11.59 -10.33
C LEU A 238 -16.91 -13.06 -10.11
N ALA A 239 -17.82 -14.00 -10.42
CA ALA A 239 -17.48 -15.42 -10.40
C ALA A 239 -16.44 -15.79 -11.46
N ARG A 240 -16.52 -15.18 -12.65
CA ARG A 240 -15.49 -15.35 -13.68
C ARG A 240 -14.15 -14.78 -13.21
N TYR A 241 -14.15 -13.53 -12.73
CA TYR A 241 -12.96 -12.85 -12.24
C TYR A 241 -12.26 -13.65 -11.13
N ALA A 242 -12.97 -14.07 -10.09
CA ALA A 242 -12.38 -14.82 -8.97
C ALA A 242 -11.75 -16.16 -9.39
N ARG A 243 -12.19 -16.75 -10.51
CA ARG A 243 -11.60 -17.98 -11.07
C ARG A 243 -10.37 -17.75 -11.93
N THR A 244 -10.28 -16.61 -12.61
CA THR A 244 -9.23 -16.32 -13.61
C THR A 244 -8.16 -15.37 -13.11
N VAL A 245 -8.42 -14.65 -12.03
CA VAL A 245 -7.49 -13.63 -11.52
C VAL A 245 -6.28 -14.25 -10.81
N GLU A 246 -5.11 -13.70 -11.13
CA GLU A 246 -3.85 -13.92 -10.43
C GLU A 246 -3.76 -13.07 -9.14
N GLN A 247 -2.76 -13.36 -8.32
CA GLN A 247 -2.53 -12.63 -7.07
C GLN A 247 -2.02 -11.20 -7.31
N ALA A 248 -2.15 -10.33 -6.30
CA ALA A 248 -1.83 -8.90 -6.42
C ALA A 248 -0.35 -8.64 -6.77
N ASN A 249 0.57 -9.48 -6.28
CA ASN A 249 2.00 -9.45 -6.62
C ASN A 249 2.28 -9.69 -8.11
N LEU A 250 1.36 -10.33 -8.83
CA LEU A 250 1.41 -10.57 -10.27
C LEU A 250 0.56 -9.56 -11.07
N GLY A 251 0.09 -8.50 -10.42
CA GLY A 251 -0.69 -7.43 -11.04
C GLY A 251 -2.19 -7.72 -11.17
N ALA A 252 -2.70 -8.76 -10.51
CA ALA A 252 -4.12 -9.15 -10.56
C ALA A 252 -4.68 -9.27 -11.99
N VAL A 253 -3.86 -9.75 -12.92
CA VAL A 253 -4.25 -10.00 -14.31
C VAL A 253 -5.16 -11.24 -14.38
N GLN A 254 -6.07 -11.28 -15.35
CA GLN A 254 -6.88 -12.47 -15.61
C GLN A 254 -6.18 -13.35 -16.63
N ARG A 255 -6.09 -14.65 -16.34
CA ARG A 255 -5.57 -15.70 -17.24
C ARG A 255 -6.62 -16.76 -17.51
#